data_AF-L1P7W1-F1
#
_entry.id   AF-L1P7W1-F1
#
_cell.length_a   1.000
_cell.length_b   1.000
_cell.length_c   1.000
_cell.angle_alpha   90.00
_cell.angle_beta   90.00
_cell.angle_gamma   90.00
#
_symmetry.space_group_name_H-M   'P 1'
#
loop_
_entity.id
_entity.type
_entity.pdbx_description
1 polymer ?
#
loop_
_entity_poly.entity_id
_entity_poly.type
_entity_poly.pdbx_seq_one_letter_code
_entity_poly.pdbx_strand_id
1 'polypeptide(L)'
;MKEKQIERTIQKAVAVEVQFLDNTFHRLLIALERLETFLSIEEGTKIEKYTAMKTDRDQHNDIEVIPTKDSYYGEMQLQIIALSKQGRFKDAPDYVDSSAKYFLNDILEWYSLRETFQPNDIERFATPVLASLTDKTLESTELSELIYKYVRDLNNDIHSLPDEEKRKAVEEGWLAYVKAMERVNEELQKFETEDIEVDLTSHTRGEAKKGYEHLLKSFELLYPEDRTPILLLQKAVQQLLPNLIKENTEEIKEGIEEKIKE
;
A
#
# COMPACT_ATOMS: atom_id res chain seq x y z
N MET A 1 -10.04 36.26 -17.24
CA MET A 1 -9.03 35.52 -18.03
C MET A 1 -7.89 35.00 -17.16
N LYS A 2 -7.25 35.84 -16.33
CA LYS A 2 -6.21 35.38 -15.38
C LYS A 2 -6.71 34.31 -14.39
N GLU A 3 -7.90 34.50 -13.79
CA GLU A 3 -8.49 33.52 -12.85
C GLU A 3 -8.74 32.14 -13.50
N LYS A 4 -9.37 32.10 -14.68
CA LYS A 4 -9.56 30.84 -15.43
C LYS A 4 -8.26 30.13 -15.82
N GLN A 5 -7.16 30.87 -15.96
CA GLN A 5 -5.86 30.29 -16.28
C GLN A 5 -5.13 29.76 -15.04
N ILE A 6 -5.32 30.42 -13.89
CA ILE A 6 -4.88 29.94 -12.58
C ILE A 6 -5.65 28.67 -12.20
N GLU A 7 -6.97 28.66 -12.34
CA GLU A 7 -7.82 27.48 -12.08
C GLU A 7 -7.41 26.27 -12.93
N ARG A 8 -7.15 26.46 -14.23
CA ARG A 8 -6.66 25.39 -15.11
C ARG A 8 -5.27 24.86 -14.71
N THR A 9 -4.41 25.74 -14.21
CA THR A 9 -3.06 25.33 -13.76
C THR A 9 -3.14 24.51 -12.47
N ILE A 10 -4.00 24.90 -11.53
CA ILE A 10 -4.26 24.17 -10.30
C ILE A 10 -4.87 22.80 -10.60
N GLN A 11 -5.86 22.73 -11.50
CA GLN A 11 -6.50 21.46 -11.89
C GLN A 11 -5.49 20.47 -12.51
N LYS A 12 -4.58 20.94 -13.36
CA LYS A 12 -3.51 20.10 -13.92
C LYS A 12 -2.54 19.61 -12.86
N ALA A 13 -2.12 20.48 -11.93
CA ALA A 13 -1.23 20.09 -10.84
C ALA A 13 -1.87 19.01 -9.95
N VAL A 14 -3.14 19.18 -9.58
CA VAL A 14 -3.90 18.19 -8.79
C VAL A 14 -4.06 16.87 -9.55
N ALA A 15 -4.32 16.92 -10.86
CA ALA A 15 -4.45 15.72 -11.68
C ALA A 15 -3.16 14.88 -11.71
N VAL A 16 -2.00 15.54 -11.90
CA VAL A 16 -0.68 14.89 -11.84
C VAL A 16 -0.49 14.27 -10.46
N GLU A 17 -0.72 15.05 -9.41
CA GLU A 17 -0.59 14.62 -8.03
C GLU A 17 -1.42 13.37 -7.69
N VAL A 18 -2.68 13.30 -8.13
CA VAL A 18 -3.55 12.13 -7.96
C VAL A 18 -3.04 10.93 -8.76
N GLN A 19 -2.57 11.12 -10.00
CA GLN A 19 -2.01 10.02 -10.78
C GLN A 19 -0.75 9.43 -10.14
N PHE A 20 0.16 10.26 -9.62
CA PHE A 20 1.37 9.77 -8.94
C PHE A 20 1.04 8.94 -7.71
N LEU A 21 -0.01 9.36 -7.00
CA LEU A 21 -0.54 8.64 -5.86
C LEU A 21 -1.17 7.30 -6.26
N ASP A 22 -1.98 7.25 -7.31
CA ASP A 22 -2.49 6.00 -7.90
C ASP A 22 -1.35 5.08 -8.36
N ASN A 23 -0.33 5.61 -9.04
CA ASN A 23 0.86 4.86 -9.47
C ASN A 23 1.57 4.20 -8.29
N THR A 24 1.69 4.90 -7.16
CA THR A 24 2.34 4.37 -5.97
C THR A 24 1.51 3.27 -5.33
N PHE A 25 0.21 3.47 -5.24
CA PHE A 25 -0.69 2.46 -4.70
C PHE A 25 -0.74 1.20 -5.57
N HIS A 26 -0.82 1.35 -6.89
CA HIS A 26 -0.77 0.24 -7.83
C HIS A 26 0.55 -0.53 -7.73
N ARG A 27 1.69 0.16 -7.60
CA ARG A 27 3.00 -0.49 -7.37
C ARG A 27 3.07 -1.23 -6.05
N LEU A 28 2.45 -0.72 -4.98
CA LEU A 28 2.33 -1.45 -3.71
C LEU A 28 1.54 -2.76 -3.90
N LEU A 29 0.44 -2.74 -4.65
CA LEU A 29 -0.34 -3.94 -4.93
C LEU A 29 0.41 -4.94 -5.83
N ILE A 30 1.16 -4.46 -6.83
CA ILE A 30 2.08 -5.32 -7.59
C ILE A 30 3.08 -6.00 -6.63
N ALA A 31 3.73 -5.24 -5.74
CA ALA A 31 4.69 -5.79 -4.79
C ALA A 31 4.07 -6.83 -3.84
N LEU A 32 2.84 -6.58 -3.37
CA LEU A 32 2.08 -7.52 -2.54
C LEU A 32 1.77 -8.82 -3.28
N GLU A 33 1.22 -8.74 -4.50
CA GLU A 33 0.90 -9.92 -5.30
C GLU A 33 2.15 -10.70 -5.71
N ARG A 34 3.26 -10.01 -5.95
CA ARG A 34 4.57 -10.62 -6.26
C ARG A 34 5.09 -11.41 -5.07
N LEU A 35 5.05 -10.81 -3.88
CA LEU A 35 5.43 -11.48 -2.65
C LEU A 35 4.49 -12.65 -2.34
N GLU A 36 3.18 -12.48 -2.54
CA GLU A 36 2.20 -13.55 -2.36
C GLU A 36 2.51 -14.73 -3.29
N THR A 37 2.82 -14.45 -4.56
CA THR A 37 3.19 -15.45 -5.57
C THR A 37 4.40 -16.26 -5.13
N PHE A 38 5.43 -15.57 -4.65
CA PHE A 38 6.62 -16.21 -4.15
C PHE A 38 6.32 -17.13 -2.95
N LEU A 39 5.60 -16.62 -1.95
CA LEU A 39 5.25 -17.39 -0.75
C LEU A 39 4.34 -18.59 -1.07
N SER A 40 3.37 -18.41 -1.96
CA SER A 40 2.49 -19.50 -2.39
C SER A 40 3.25 -20.62 -3.09
N ILE A 41 4.26 -20.30 -3.90
CA ILE A 41 5.14 -21.31 -4.50
C ILE A 41 5.95 -22.04 -3.43
N GLU A 42 6.51 -21.34 -2.44
CA GLU A 42 7.24 -21.96 -1.31
C GLU A 42 6.33 -22.91 -0.49
N GLU A 43 5.07 -22.51 -0.27
CA GLU A 43 4.10 -23.25 0.55
C GLU A 43 3.32 -24.33 -0.24
N GLY A 44 3.46 -24.37 -1.57
CA GLY A 44 2.69 -25.26 -2.44
C GLY A 44 1.19 -24.90 -2.52
N THR A 45 0.84 -23.64 -2.26
CA THR A 45 -0.52 -23.10 -2.39
C THR A 45 -0.72 -22.45 -3.75
N LYS A 46 -1.99 -22.28 -4.17
CA LYS A 46 -2.33 -21.68 -5.45
C LYS A 46 -3.00 -20.33 -5.25
N ILE A 47 -2.50 -19.31 -5.93
CA ILE A 47 -3.17 -18.01 -6.05
C ILE A 47 -4.27 -18.10 -7.10
N GLU A 48 -5.46 -17.63 -6.74
CA GLU A 48 -6.63 -17.73 -7.59
C GLU A 48 -6.68 -16.65 -8.68
N LYS A 49 -6.11 -15.45 -8.42
CA LYS A 49 -6.29 -14.29 -9.31
C LYS A 49 -5.22 -13.20 -9.08
N TYR A 50 -4.78 -12.45 -10.12
CA TYR A 50 -3.82 -11.31 -10.06
C TYR A 50 -4.43 -9.97 -10.54
N THR A 51 -4.58 -8.93 -9.70
CA THR A 51 -5.22 -7.64 -10.04
C THR A 51 -4.26 -6.66 -10.65
N ALA A 52 -3.01 -6.71 -10.20
CA ALA A 52 -2.02 -5.69 -10.45
C ALA A 52 -0.82 -6.29 -11.21
N MET A 53 -0.41 -7.51 -10.85
CA MET A 53 0.61 -8.25 -11.60
C MET A 53 0.16 -8.59 -13.02
N LYS A 54 1.13 -8.67 -13.93
CA LYS A 54 0.93 -9.02 -15.36
C LYS A 54 0.06 -8.03 -16.13
N THR A 55 -0.16 -6.84 -15.58
CA THR A 55 -0.74 -5.70 -16.29
C THR A 55 0.37 -4.97 -17.05
N ASP A 56 -0.01 -4.02 -17.90
CA ASP A 56 0.94 -3.12 -18.59
C ASP A 56 1.71 -2.19 -17.64
N ARG A 57 1.19 -2.00 -16.42
CA ARG A 57 1.82 -1.25 -15.34
C ARG A 57 2.81 -2.08 -14.52
N ASP A 58 2.76 -3.41 -14.64
CA ASP A 58 3.77 -4.32 -14.08
C ASP A 58 4.99 -4.40 -15.02
N GLN A 59 6.03 -3.65 -14.67
CA GLN A 59 7.19 -3.44 -15.52
C GLN A 59 8.44 -4.16 -15.02
N HIS A 60 8.25 -5.14 -14.14
CA HIS A 60 9.34 -5.97 -13.65
C HIS A 60 9.93 -6.84 -14.77
N ASN A 61 11.26 -6.95 -14.81
CA ASN A 61 11.97 -7.83 -15.72
C ASN A 61 12.57 -9.01 -14.94
N ASP A 62 11.71 -9.95 -14.58
CA ASP A 62 12.10 -11.14 -13.80
C ASP A 62 12.95 -12.15 -14.59
N ILE A 63 13.12 -11.94 -15.90
CA ILE A 63 13.98 -12.75 -16.76
C ILE A 63 15.44 -12.35 -16.58
N GLU A 64 15.72 -11.05 -16.57
CA GLU A 64 17.08 -10.52 -16.43
C GLU A 64 17.48 -10.31 -14.97
N VAL A 65 16.51 -9.99 -14.11
CA VAL A 65 16.72 -9.76 -12.68
C VAL A 65 15.89 -10.77 -11.91
N ILE A 66 16.49 -11.94 -11.64
CA ILE A 66 15.82 -13.01 -10.91
C ILE A 66 15.60 -12.55 -9.46
N PRO A 67 14.36 -12.41 -8.99
CA PRO A 67 14.08 -11.95 -7.65
C PRO A 67 14.44 -13.03 -6.62
N THR A 68 14.98 -12.58 -5.49
CA THR A 68 15.23 -13.37 -4.29
C THR A 68 14.17 -13.07 -3.23
N LYS A 69 14.09 -13.92 -2.21
CA LYS A 69 13.24 -13.70 -1.03
C LYS A 69 13.45 -12.28 -0.46
N ASP A 70 14.69 -11.89 -0.19
CA ASP A 70 15.03 -10.58 0.37
C ASP A 70 14.66 -9.42 -0.57
N SER A 71 14.76 -9.61 -1.89
CA SER A 71 14.32 -8.58 -2.84
C SER A 71 12.83 -8.31 -2.80
N TYR A 72 11.98 -9.32 -2.55
CA TYR A 72 10.53 -9.10 -2.40
C TYR A 72 10.18 -8.31 -1.13
N TYR A 73 10.85 -8.58 0.00
CA TYR A 73 10.65 -7.76 1.20
C TYR A 73 11.22 -6.36 1.04
N GLY A 74 12.37 -6.22 0.38
CA GLY A 74 12.96 -4.93 0.04
C GLY A 74 12.04 -4.11 -0.86
N GLU A 75 11.43 -4.74 -1.87
CA GLU A 75 10.42 -4.11 -2.72
C GLU A 75 9.23 -3.61 -1.89
N MET A 76 8.66 -4.45 -1.02
CA MET A 76 7.57 -4.08 -0.11
C MET A 76 7.95 -2.90 0.80
N GLN A 77 9.13 -2.92 1.40
CA GLN A 77 9.63 -1.84 2.24
C GLN A 77 9.72 -0.52 1.46
N LEU A 78 10.27 -0.55 0.24
CA LEU A 78 10.38 0.63 -0.62
C LEU A 78 9.00 1.18 -1.00
N GLN A 79 8.03 0.32 -1.33
CA GLN A 79 6.68 0.79 -1.68
C GLN A 79 5.95 1.40 -0.47
N ILE A 80 6.11 0.85 0.73
CA ILE A 80 5.53 1.43 1.96
C ILE A 80 6.16 2.79 2.28
N ILE A 81 7.48 2.91 2.13
CA ILE A 81 8.18 4.20 2.31
C ILE A 81 7.73 5.21 1.25
N ALA A 82 7.57 4.79 0.00
CA ALA A 82 7.05 5.66 -1.05
C ALA A 82 5.63 6.16 -0.71
N LEU A 83 4.75 5.26 -0.26
CA LEU A 83 3.37 5.57 0.11
C LEU A 83 3.28 6.63 1.22
N SER A 84 4.12 6.56 2.24
CA SER A 84 4.12 7.56 3.33
C SER A 84 4.60 8.95 2.92
N LYS A 85 5.42 9.04 1.86
CA LYS A 85 5.88 10.31 1.30
C LYS A 85 4.87 10.92 0.32
N GLN A 86 3.90 10.14 -0.15
CA GLN A 86 2.85 10.60 -1.05
C GLN A 86 1.62 11.15 -0.29
N GLY A 87 0.88 12.08 -0.88
CA GLY A 87 -0.32 12.66 -0.25
C GLY A 87 -0.11 13.90 0.63
N ARG A 88 0.97 14.68 0.39
CA ARG A 88 1.11 16.04 0.95
C ARG A 88 0.71 17.10 -0.09
N PHE A 89 -0.53 17.05 -0.58
CA PHE A 89 -1.06 18.05 -1.52
C PHE A 89 -1.31 19.35 -0.76
N LYS A 90 -0.29 20.23 -0.75
CA LYS A 90 -0.36 21.52 -0.05
C LYS A 90 -1.52 22.39 -0.55
N ASP A 91 -1.85 22.26 -1.83
CA ASP A 91 -2.83 23.11 -2.51
C ASP A 91 -4.23 22.45 -2.60
N ALA A 92 -4.38 21.17 -2.22
CA ALA A 92 -5.62 20.41 -2.41
C ALA A 92 -5.79 19.27 -1.37
N PRO A 93 -5.85 19.59 -0.05
CA PRO A 93 -5.85 18.58 1.01
C PRO A 93 -7.05 17.61 0.97
N ASP A 94 -8.23 18.07 0.53
CA ASP A 94 -9.45 17.25 0.45
C ASP A 94 -9.34 16.07 -0.55
N TYR A 95 -8.49 16.22 -1.57
CA TYR A 95 -8.20 15.15 -2.54
C TYR A 95 -7.34 14.05 -1.93
N VAL A 96 -6.50 14.38 -0.94
CA VAL A 96 -5.70 13.38 -0.23
C VAL A 96 -6.63 12.44 0.54
N ASP A 97 -7.57 12.99 1.28
CA ASP A 97 -8.46 12.19 2.12
C ASP A 97 -9.39 11.33 1.26
N SER A 98 -9.87 11.85 0.13
CA SER A 98 -10.68 11.06 -0.82
C SER A 98 -9.88 9.92 -1.45
N SER A 99 -8.61 10.15 -1.80
CA SER A 99 -7.73 9.12 -2.36
C SER A 99 -7.36 8.06 -1.33
N ALA A 100 -7.03 8.47 -0.09
CA ALA A 100 -6.74 7.54 1.00
C ALA A 100 -7.94 6.64 1.34
N LYS A 101 -9.18 7.16 1.24
CA LYS A 101 -10.40 6.35 1.37
C LYS A 101 -10.51 5.31 0.26
N TYR A 102 -10.29 5.71 -0.98
CA TYR A 102 -10.31 4.81 -2.13
C TYR A 102 -9.28 3.69 -1.96
N PHE A 103 -8.03 4.02 -1.60
CA PHE A 103 -6.98 3.03 -1.37
C PHE A 103 -7.23 2.12 -0.19
N LEU A 104 -7.76 2.65 0.93
CA LEU A 104 -8.13 1.79 2.05
C LEU A 104 -9.24 0.82 1.64
N ASN A 105 -10.20 1.26 0.82
CA ASN A 105 -11.24 0.37 0.34
C ASN A 105 -10.63 -0.74 -0.54
N ASP A 106 -9.79 -0.35 -1.49
CA ASP A 106 -9.20 -1.25 -2.48
C ASP A 106 -8.22 -2.27 -1.85
N ILE A 107 -7.41 -1.85 -0.86
CA ILE A 107 -6.53 -2.77 -0.13
C ILE A 107 -7.34 -3.77 0.71
N LEU A 108 -8.46 -3.35 1.31
CA LEU A 108 -9.34 -4.26 2.05
C LEU A 108 -10.04 -5.22 1.09
N GLU A 109 -10.50 -4.76 -0.07
CA GLU A 109 -11.03 -5.65 -1.10
C GLU A 109 -9.98 -6.66 -1.57
N TRP A 110 -8.70 -6.28 -1.66
CA TRP A 110 -7.62 -7.20 -1.97
C TRP A 110 -7.45 -8.27 -0.88
N TYR A 111 -7.37 -7.88 0.40
CA TYR A 111 -7.27 -8.83 1.52
C TYR A 111 -8.48 -9.76 1.66
N SER A 112 -9.65 -9.39 1.12
CA SER A 112 -10.83 -10.27 1.12
C SER A 112 -10.63 -11.60 0.36
N LEU A 113 -9.69 -11.64 -0.59
CA LEU A 113 -9.33 -12.85 -1.34
C LEU A 113 -8.57 -13.87 -0.50
N ARG A 114 -8.07 -13.43 0.64
CA ARG A 114 -7.22 -14.23 1.52
C ARG A 114 -7.99 -14.81 2.70
N GLU A 115 -9.32 -14.72 2.73
CA GLU A 115 -10.17 -15.22 3.82
C GLU A 115 -9.91 -16.70 4.18
N THR A 116 -9.51 -17.51 3.20
CA THR A 116 -9.22 -18.95 3.38
C THR A 116 -7.75 -19.25 3.65
N PHE A 117 -6.86 -18.27 3.52
CA PHE A 117 -5.43 -18.43 3.68
C PHE A 117 -5.05 -18.35 5.16
N GLN A 118 -4.04 -19.11 5.55
CA GLN A 118 -3.44 -18.95 6.87
C GLN A 118 -2.68 -17.62 6.92
N PRO A 119 -2.83 -16.83 8.00
CA PRO A 119 -2.11 -15.56 8.13
C PRO A 119 -0.59 -15.78 8.04
N ASN A 120 0.05 -15.06 7.14
CA ASN A 120 1.48 -15.07 6.97
C ASN A 120 2.01 -13.63 6.82
N ASP A 121 3.17 -13.46 6.21
CA ASP A 121 3.81 -12.14 6.11
C ASP A 121 3.07 -11.15 5.21
N ILE A 122 2.17 -11.64 4.34
CA ILE A 122 1.24 -10.80 3.59
C ILE A 122 0.35 -10.01 4.56
N GLU A 123 -0.30 -10.71 5.51
CA GLU A 123 -1.09 -10.06 6.55
C GLU A 123 -0.21 -9.19 7.46
N ARG A 124 1.03 -9.59 7.76
CA ARG A 124 1.93 -8.76 8.60
C ARG A 124 2.20 -7.40 7.98
N PHE A 125 2.38 -7.33 6.65
CA PHE A 125 2.60 -6.07 5.93
C PHE A 125 1.40 -5.12 5.96
N ALA A 126 0.19 -5.59 6.26
CA ALA A 126 -0.95 -4.70 6.46
C ALA A 126 -0.70 -3.65 7.55
N THR A 127 0.07 -3.97 8.60
CA THR A 127 0.36 -3.04 9.70
C THR A 127 1.14 -1.80 9.22
N PRO A 128 2.34 -1.93 8.63
CA PRO A 128 3.08 -0.77 8.13
C PRO A 128 2.38 -0.07 6.95
N VAL A 129 1.60 -0.78 6.11
CA VAL A 129 0.74 -0.15 5.09
C VAL A 129 -0.31 0.77 5.73
N LEU A 130 -1.07 0.27 6.71
CA LEU A 130 -2.07 1.06 7.43
C LEU A 130 -1.45 2.26 8.15
N ALA A 131 -0.27 2.08 8.74
CA ALA A 131 0.47 3.17 9.38
C ALA A 131 0.83 4.25 8.36
N SER A 132 1.34 3.87 7.19
CA SER A 132 1.69 4.82 6.12
C SER A 132 0.49 5.58 5.56
N LEU A 133 -0.70 4.96 5.52
CA LEU A 133 -1.93 5.59 5.06
C LEU A 133 -2.54 6.56 6.10
N THR A 134 -2.36 6.27 7.40
CA THR A 134 -3.03 7.00 8.48
C THR A 134 -2.16 8.05 9.17
N ASP A 135 -0.84 7.89 9.14
CA ASP A 135 0.10 8.82 9.74
C ASP A 135 1.10 9.34 8.70
N LYS A 136 0.78 10.53 8.17
CA LYS A 136 1.58 11.25 7.18
C LYS A 136 2.84 11.89 7.77
N THR A 137 3.04 11.78 9.10
CA THR A 137 4.22 12.33 9.80
C THR A 137 5.33 11.31 10.00
N LEU A 138 5.06 10.02 9.75
CA LEU A 138 6.05 8.96 9.90
C LEU A 138 7.26 9.18 9.00
N GLU A 139 8.44 9.13 9.61
CA GLU A 139 9.71 9.14 8.90
C GLU A 139 10.07 7.74 8.40
N SER A 140 10.95 7.70 7.39
CA SER A 140 11.36 6.44 6.75
C SER A 140 12.01 5.46 7.74
N THR A 141 12.69 5.97 8.77
CA THR A 141 13.28 5.17 9.85
C THR A 141 12.21 4.51 10.71
N GLU A 142 11.17 5.26 11.10
CA GLU A 142 10.06 4.74 11.92
C GLU A 142 9.25 3.68 11.17
N LEU A 143 9.04 3.85 9.86
CA LEU A 143 8.41 2.82 9.03
C LEU A 143 9.26 1.56 8.90
N SER A 144 10.58 1.71 8.80
CA SER A 144 11.50 0.58 8.76
C SER A 144 11.50 -0.18 10.09
N GLU A 145 11.42 0.54 11.22
CA GLU A 145 11.26 -0.06 12.56
C GLU A 145 9.91 -0.80 12.70
N LEU A 146 8.83 -0.27 12.12
CA LEU A 146 7.54 -0.96 12.10
C LEU A 146 7.61 -2.26 11.28
N ILE A 147 8.28 -2.24 10.12
CA ILE A 147 8.50 -3.44 9.30
C ILE A 147 9.35 -4.45 10.08
N TYR A 148 10.44 -4.00 10.71
CA TYR A 148 11.28 -4.84 11.57
C TYR A 148 10.46 -5.49 12.70
N LYS A 149 9.63 -4.70 13.39
CA LYS A 149 8.85 -5.14 14.55
C LYS A 149 7.74 -6.13 14.18
N TYR A 150 6.98 -5.83 13.14
CA TYR A 150 5.73 -6.55 12.84
C TYR A 150 5.89 -7.60 11.74
N VAL A 151 6.77 -7.37 10.78
CA VAL A 151 6.97 -8.25 9.63
C VAL A 151 8.17 -9.15 9.86
N ARG A 152 9.38 -8.61 9.67
CA ARG A 152 10.64 -9.35 9.77
C ARG A 152 11.82 -8.39 9.92
N ASP A 153 12.90 -8.90 10.49
CA ASP A 153 14.22 -8.28 10.38
C ASP A 153 14.73 -8.37 8.92
N LEU A 154 14.77 -7.22 8.25
CA LEU A 154 15.39 -7.04 6.95
C LEU A 154 16.78 -6.45 7.19
N ASN A 155 17.74 -7.28 7.61
CA ASN A 155 19.14 -6.89 7.86
C ASN A 155 19.82 -6.39 6.58
N ASN A 156 19.50 -5.17 6.16
CA ASN A 156 19.97 -4.52 4.94
C ASN A 156 20.81 -3.27 5.25
N ASP A 157 21.63 -3.32 6.30
CA ASP A 157 22.51 -2.22 6.66
C ASP A 157 23.83 -2.25 5.87
N ILE A 158 24.00 -1.28 4.97
CA ILE A 158 25.23 -1.04 4.22
C ILE A 158 26.45 -0.86 5.13
N HIS A 159 26.29 -0.39 6.37
CA HIS A 159 27.40 -0.21 7.30
C HIS A 159 28.10 -1.53 7.67
N SER A 160 27.38 -2.65 7.59
CA SER A 160 27.89 -3.99 7.89
C SER A 160 28.67 -4.65 6.75
N LEU A 161 28.58 -4.11 5.52
CA LEU A 161 29.25 -4.67 4.35
C LEU A 161 30.78 -4.38 4.34
N PRO A 162 31.58 -5.13 3.60
CA PRO A 162 32.96 -4.75 3.25
C PRO A 162 33.01 -3.48 2.41
N ASP A 163 34.08 -2.68 2.52
CA ASP A 163 34.21 -1.38 1.83
C ASP A 163 34.04 -1.46 0.29
N GLU A 164 34.53 -2.53 -0.33
CA GLU A 164 34.38 -2.76 -1.77
C GLU A 164 32.91 -2.99 -2.16
N GLU A 165 32.18 -3.77 -1.36
CA GLU A 165 30.76 -4.02 -1.56
C GLU A 165 29.92 -2.77 -1.27
N LYS A 166 30.28 -1.97 -0.25
CA LYS A 166 29.65 -0.66 -0.01
C LYS A 166 29.79 0.24 -1.22
N ARG A 167 31.00 0.35 -1.76
CA ARG A 167 31.26 1.18 -2.93
C ARG A 167 30.42 0.72 -4.12
N LYS A 168 30.39 -0.58 -4.38
CA LYS A 168 29.58 -1.17 -5.45
C LYS A 168 28.09 -0.89 -5.25
N ALA A 169 27.57 -1.10 -4.04
CA ALA A 169 26.17 -0.82 -3.72
C ALA A 169 25.81 0.67 -3.90
N VAL A 170 26.71 1.59 -3.53
CA VAL A 170 26.53 3.03 -3.76
C VAL A 170 26.53 3.36 -5.25
N GLU A 171 27.45 2.82 -6.03
CA GLU A 171 27.54 3.05 -7.48
C GLU A 171 26.30 2.52 -8.21
N GLU A 172 25.86 1.30 -7.88
CA GLU A 172 24.65 0.68 -8.44
C GLU A 172 23.38 1.42 -8.02
N GLY A 173 23.28 1.81 -6.75
CA GLY A 173 22.16 2.58 -6.22
C GLY A 173 22.05 3.97 -6.88
N TRP A 174 23.19 4.64 -7.10
CA TRP A 174 23.21 5.93 -7.80
C TRP A 174 22.76 5.80 -9.25
N LEU A 175 23.23 4.78 -9.97
CA LEU A 175 22.82 4.53 -11.34
C LEU A 175 21.31 4.22 -11.43
N ALA A 176 20.79 3.41 -10.52
CA ALA A 176 19.36 3.10 -10.43
C ALA A 176 18.54 4.37 -10.14
N TYR A 177 19.02 5.22 -9.22
CA TYR A 177 18.39 6.51 -8.92
C TYR A 177 18.32 7.43 -10.14
N VAL A 178 19.42 7.58 -10.89
CA VAL A 178 19.45 8.41 -12.10
C VAL A 178 18.45 7.91 -13.13
N LYS A 179 18.41 6.60 -13.40
CA LYS A 179 17.44 6.00 -14.33
C LYS A 179 16.00 6.21 -13.88
N ALA A 180 15.73 6.09 -12.58
CA ALA A 180 14.41 6.34 -12.03
C ALA A 180 14.00 7.82 -12.19
N MET A 181 14.93 8.76 -11.98
CA MET A 181 14.70 10.19 -12.18
C MET A 181 14.42 10.54 -13.64
N GLU A 182 15.20 9.99 -14.58
CA GLU A 182 14.98 10.17 -16.02
C GLU A 182 13.57 9.71 -16.40
N ARG A 183 13.19 8.52 -15.95
CA ARG A 183 11.87 7.95 -16.20
C ARG A 183 10.74 8.79 -15.61
N VAL A 184 10.86 9.24 -14.35
CA VAL A 184 9.83 10.09 -13.72
C VAL A 184 9.68 11.40 -14.48
N ASN A 185 10.78 11.98 -14.96
CA ASN A 185 10.73 13.20 -15.77
C ASN A 185 10.03 12.96 -17.12
N GLU A 186 10.28 11.83 -17.78
CA GLU A 186 9.57 11.46 -19.01
C GLU A 186 8.06 11.28 -18.78
N GLU A 187 7.67 10.62 -17.69
CA GLU A 187 6.27 10.45 -17.30
C GLU A 187 5.62 11.82 -17.00
N LEU A 188 6.30 12.70 -16.27
CA LEU A 188 5.82 14.07 -16.02
C LEU A 188 5.63 14.88 -17.30
N GLN A 189 6.60 14.82 -18.23
CA GLN A 189 6.52 15.55 -19.49
C GLN A 189 5.32 15.09 -20.34
N LYS A 190 4.99 13.80 -20.34
CA LYS A 190 3.78 13.30 -21.01
C LYS A 190 2.52 13.93 -20.42
N PHE A 191 2.40 13.99 -19.09
CA PHE A 191 1.28 14.64 -18.41
C PHE A 191 1.18 16.15 -18.64
N GLU A 192 2.30 16.85 -18.82
CA GLU A 192 2.29 18.29 -19.11
C GLU A 192 1.92 18.61 -20.56
N THR A 193 2.28 17.72 -21.49
CA THR A 193 2.13 17.91 -22.93
C THR A 193 0.83 17.33 -23.49
N GLU A 194 0.31 16.28 -22.86
CA GLU A 194 -0.94 15.61 -23.22
C GLU A 194 -2.03 16.01 -22.20
N ASP A 195 -3.27 16.30 -22.64
CA ASP A 195 -4.40 16.49 -21.73
C ASP A 195 -4.85 15.11 -21.20
N ILE A 196 -4.03 14.50 -20.34
CA ILE A 196 -4.28 13.17 -19.78
C ILE A 196 -5.38 13.28 -18.72
N GLU A 197 -6.45 12.51 -18.92
CA GLU A 197 -7.51 12.32 -17.92
C GLU A 197 -7.00 11.38 -16.83
N VAL A 198 -7.21 11.75 -15.55
CA VAL A 198 -6.81 10.91 -14.41
C VAL A 198 -7.70 9.67 -14.41
N ASP A 199 -7.09 8.50 -14.56
CA ASP A 199 -7.78 7.22 -14.45
C ASP A 199 -7.27 6.49 -13.19
N LEU A 200 -8.14 6.38 -12.18
CA LEU A 200 -7.83 5.67 -10.95
C LEU A 200 -8.01 4.17 -11.17
N THR A 201 -6.98 3.40 -10.83
CA THR A 201 -7.03 1.96 -11.03
C THR A 201 -7.72 1.26 -9.88
N SER A 202 -8.82 0.59 -10.20
CA SER A 202 -9.60 -0.23 -9.27
C SER A 202 -9.08 -1.65 -9.25
N HIS A 203 -8.74 -2.15 -8.06
CA HIS A 203 -8.34 -3.54 -7.83
C HIS A 203 -9.49 -4.36 -7.22
N THR A 204 -10.73 -3.93 -7.51
CA THR A 204 -11.97 -4.48 -6.94
C THR A 204 -12.13 -5.97 -7.18
N ARG A 205 -12.23 -6.72 -6.09
CA ARG A 205 -12.23 -8.19 -6.13
C ARG A 205 -13.06 -8.93 -5.10
N GLY A 206 -13.57 -8.23 -4.10
CA GLY A 206 -14.45 -8.79 -3.10
C GLY A 206 -15.08 -7.67 -2.29
N GLU A 207 -15.39 -7.95 -1.04
CA GLU A 207 -16.04 -6.99 -0.16
C GLU A 207 -15.02 -6.47 0.84
N ALA A 208 -14.84 -5.15 0.92
CA ALA A 208 -13.94 -4.53 1.90
C ALA A 208 -14.24 -4.98 3.34
N LYS A 209 -15.51 -5.30 3.65
CA LYS A 209 -15.93 -5.85 4.96
C LYS A 209 -15.27 -7.20 5.25
N LYS A 210 -15.23 -8.11 4.27
CA LYS A 210 -14.58 -9.42 4.41
C LYS A 210 -13.07 -9.29 4.60
N GLY A 211 -12.43 -8.37 3.87
CA GLY A 211 -11.01 -8.09 4.07
C GLY A 211 -10.69 -7.50 5.44
N TYR A 212 -11.55 -6.60 5.94
CA TYR A 212 -11.44 -6.08 7.30
C TYR A 212 -11.58 -7.20 8.35
N GLU A 213 -12.58 -8.07 8.22
CA GLU A 213 -12.79 -9.20 9.13
C GLU A 213 -11.64 -10.22 9.06
N HIS A 214 -11.11 -10.48 7.86
CA HIS A 214 -9.93 -11.32 7.66
C HIS A 214 -8.71 -10.76 8.38
N LEU A 215 -8.41 -9.48 8.19
CA LEU A 215 -7.28 -8.83 8.85
C LEU A 215 -7.43 -8.80 10.38
N LEU A 216 -8.64 -8.58 10.91
CA LEU A 216 -8.89 -8.67 12.35
C LEU A 216 -8.51 -10.04 12.91
N LYS A 217 -9.06 -11.12 12.33
CA LYS A 217 -8.76 -12.49 12.74
C LYS A 217 -7.28 -12.81 12.58
N SER A 218 -6.69 -12.35 11.48
CA SER A 218 -5.27 -12.55 11.18
C SER A 218 -4.36 -11.88 12.21
N PHE A 219 -4.68 -10.65 12.63
CA PHE A 219 -3.91 -9.96 13.65
C PHE A 219 -4.04 -10.58 15.03
N GLU A 220 -5.20 -11.11 15.41
CA GLU A 220 -5.36 -11.87 16.65
C GLU A 220 -4.47 -13.11 16.69
N LEU A 221 -4.28 -13.77 15.54
CA LEU A 221 -3.43 -14.96 15.41
C LEU A 221 -1.93 -14.60 15.34
N LEU A 222 -1.57 -13.56 14.59
CA LEU A 222 -0.18 -13.14 14.39
C LEU A 222 0.41 -12.40 15.59
N TYR A 223 -0.44 -11.69 16.35
CA TYR A 223 -0.06 -10.81 17.44
C TYR A 223 -0.94 -11.00 18.68
N PRO A 224 -0.99 -12.21 19.28
CA PRO A 224 -1.91 -12.52 20.38
C PRO A 224 -1.71 -11.66 21.63
N GLU A 225 -0.51 -11.09 21.81
CA GLU A 225 -0.13 -10.27 22.95
C GLU A 225 -0.01 -8.76 22.63
N ASP A 226 -0.11 -8.35 21.36
CA ASP A 226 -0.01 -6.95 20.92
C ASP A 226 -1.28 -6.53 20.16
N ARG A 227 -2.11 -5.70 20.80
CA ARG A 227 -3.35 -5.18 20.18
C ARG A 227 -3.12 -4.00 19.24
N THR A 228 -1.91 -3.48 19.11
CA THR A 228 -1.63 -2.28 18.30
C THR A 228 -2.05 -2.43 16.84
N PRO A 229 -1.75 -3.55 16.12
CA PRO A 229 -2.23 -3.75 14.74
C PRO A 229 -3.75 -3.69 14.59
N ILE A 230 -4.49 -4.29 15.53
CA ILE A 230 -5.96 -4.26 15.56
C ILE A 230 -6.47 -2.83 15.76
N LEU A 231 -5.92 -2.11 16.74
CA LEU A 231 -6.30 -0.74 17.03
C LEU A 231 -6.00 0.20 15.86
N LEU A 232 -4.88 -0.02 15.15
CA LEU A 232 -4.51 0.72 13.97
C LEU A 232 -5.51 0.50 12.82
N LEU A 233 -5.88 -0.75 12.54
CA LEU A 233 -6.89 -1.08 11.53
C LEU A 233 -8.24 -0.44 11.87
N GLN A 234 -8.70 -0.59 13.11
CA GLN A 234 -9.95 0.01 13.56
C GLN A 234 -9.94 1.53 13.43
N LYS A 235 -8.83 2.19 13.81
CA LYS A 235 -8.65 3.63 13.65
C LYS A 235 -8.68 4.04 12.17
N ALA A 236 -7.97 3.33 11.30
CA ALA A 236 -7.94 3.60 9.86
C ALA A 236 -9.36 3.52 9.25
N VAL A 237 -10.09 2.45 9.54
CA VAL A 237 -11.46 2.26 9.04
C VAL A 237 -12.42 3.28 9.63
N GLN A 238 -12.34 3.60 10.92
CA GLN A 238 -13.18 4.63 11.52
C GLN A 238 -12.95 6.02 10.89
N GLN A 239 -11.70 6.34 10.55
CA GLN A 239 -11.35 7.64 9.97
C GLN A 239 -11.70 7.74 8.48
N LEU A 240 -11.42 6.69 7.71
CA LEU A 240 -11.50 6.72 6.25
C LEU A 240 -12.77 6.03 5.72
N LEU A 241 -13.19 4.90 6.30
CA LEU A 241 -14.36 4.13 5.86
C LEU A 241 -15.38 3.92 6.99
N PRO A 242 -15.91 4.99 7.62
CA PRO A 242 -16.75 4.88 8.81
C PRO A 242 -18.04 4.08 8.59
N ASN A 243 -18.53 3.99 7.35
CA ASN A 243 -19.74 3.26 7.03
C ASN A 243 -19.51 1.74 6.95
N LEU A 244 -18.27 1.27 6.79
CA LEU A 244 -17.92 -0.15 6.74
C LEU A 244 -18.27 -0.88 8.05
N ILE A 245 -18.17 -0.17 9.18
CA ILE A 245 -18.43 -0.71 10.53
C ILE A 245 -19.88 -0.45 10.98
N LYS A 246 -20.54 0.59 10.43
CA LYS A 246 -21.89 1.01 10.88
C LYS A 246 -22.99 0.00 10.59
N GLU A 247 -22.82 -0.87 9.59
CA GLU A 247 -23.77 -1.96 9.32
C GLU A 247 -23.90 -2.96 10.48
N ASN A 248 -22.94 -3.01 11.43
CA ASN A 248 -23.05 -3.86 12.62
C ASN A 248 -23.68 -3.15 13.84
N THR A 249 -23.99 -1.85 13.78
CA THR A 249 -24.56 -1.14 14.94
C THR A 249 -26.08 -1.22 15.06
N GLU A 250 -26.79 -1.66 14.03
CA GLU A 250 -28.24 -1.91 14.12
C GLU A 250 -28.55 -3.36 14.56
N GLU A 251 -27.82 -4.36 14.05
CA GLU A 251 -27.99 -5.77 14.51
C GLU A 251 -27.61 -5.97 15.99
N ILE A 252 -26.62 -5.24 16.50
CA ILE A 252 -26.25 -5.29 17.92
C ILE A 252 -27.29 -4.59 18.81
N LYS A 253 -28.04 -3.60 18.30
CA LYS A 253 -29.11 -2.96 19.06
C LYS A 253 -30.37 -3.83 19.13
N GLU A 254 -30.73 -4.51 18.04
CA GLU A 254 -31.87 -5.44 18.04
C GLU A 254 -31.63 -6.65 18.96
N GLY A 255 -30.41 -7.21 18.97
CA GLY A 255 -30.06 -8.34 19.85
C GLY A 255 -29.99 -8.00 21.35
N ILE A 256 -29.84 -6.72 21.71
CA ILE A 256 -29.91 -6.24 23.11
C ILE A 256 -31.36 -5.93 23.50
N GLU A 257 -32.18 -5.38 22.60
CA GLU A 257 -33.59 -5.10 22.89
C GLU A 257 -34.47 -6.36 22.98
N GLU A 258 -34.15 -7.44 22.26
CA GLU A 258 -34.84 -8.74 22.42
C GLU A 258 -34.50 -9.42 23.75
N LYS A 259 -33.25 -9.37 24.21
CA LYS A 259 -32.83 -9.94 25.51
C LYS A 259 -33.33 -9.19 26.74
N ILE A 260 -33.84 -7.96 26.57
CA ILE A 260 -34.43 -7.17 27.66
C ILE A 260 -35.96 -7.35 27.72
N LYS A 261 -36.57 -8.03 26.73
CA LYS A 261 -38.00 -8.30 26.66
C LYS A 261 -38.40 -9.75 26.95
N GLU A 262 -37.43 -10.65 27.14
CA GLU A 262 -37.62 -11.99 27.76
C GLU A 262 -37.33 -11.97 29.27
#